data_AF-A0A0M8PXY6-F1
#
_entry.id   AF-A0A0M8PXY6-F1
#
_cell.length_a   1.000
_cell.length_b   1.000
_cell.length_c   1.000
_cell.angle_alpha   90.00
_cell.angle_beta   90.00
_cell.angle_gamma   90.00
#
_symmetry.space_group_name_H-M   'P 1'
#
loop_
_entity.id
_entity.type
_entity.pdbx_description
1 polymer ?
#
loop_
_entity_poly.entity_id
_entity_poly.type
_entity_poly.pdbx_seq_one_letter_code
_entity_poly.pdbx_strand_id
1 'polypeptide(L)'
;MNTQFEEKKLLKLLGSELVDLFKKYNVFVAGGAITSIFTNSEINDIDVYTRNEDDLLGLIEELFDHCGNKVLSSTKKSTLFADGELLVQAIHFKCFDTAEDIFDSFDFTSVMGAYDFKDNKYYFHDDFMKHNSQKIIKFNSNTAYPLISALRVQKYEDKGYKISKAEYLRIVMTCMKLEINSYEELQEHLGGMYGVNLDKLFEDIKDDEFSLQAAIEKLAEITLSDEYFEKPELEFILELDEVISKISPKAIKYVEFKGKIYRVHNSGEIDEESVKYDNHTMLDIKDIFKDNKLYKFVKKNEDGTYSSYYDDKFTYKIGEIAEANGAVGTYSCDKGKLHFNTKEKIKKSTYFDKKDKVLLEVMFNTDDLLDIDHSTKVTARKVYVVREVPELEWKMWIGNKHVSKEGAYCDSPLF
;
A
#
# COMPACT_ATOMS: atom_id res chain seq x y z
N MET A 1 22.31 -4.29 18.06
CA MET A 1 21.60 -5.54 18.39
C MET A 1 21.52 -6.39 17.13
N ASN A 2 21.74 -7.71 17.19
CA ASN A 2 21.54 -8.58 16.04
C ASN A 2 20.06 -9.00 15.99
N THR A 3 19.35 -8.69 14.90
CA THR A 3 17.91 -8.94 14.72
C THR A 3 17.60 -9.85 13.53
N GLN A 4 18.60 -10.58 13.03
CA GLN A 4 18.44 -11.40 11.82
C GLN A 4 17.42 -12.53 11.98
N PHE A 5 17.23 -13.02 13.20
CA PHE A 5 16.26 -14.08 13.48
C PHE A 5 14.82 -13.53 13.40
N GLU A 6 14.59 -12.38 14.02
CA GLU A 6 13.30 -11.69 14.05
C GLU A 6 12.91 -11.21 12.66
N GLU A 7 13.87 -10.71 11.88
CA GLU A 7 13.67 -10.34 10.47
C GLU A 7 13.18 -11.55 9.67
N LYS A 8 13.86 -12.70 9.78
CA LYS A 8 13.43 -13.93 9.10
C LYS A 8 12.04 -14.38 9.54
N LYS A 9 11.69 -14.20 10.81
CA LYS A 9 10.35 -14.52 11.34
C LYS A 9 9.29 -13.61 10.71
N LEU A 10 9.54 -12.31 10.62
CA LEU A 10 8.65 -11.35 9.96
C LEU A 10 8.48 -11.65 8.47
N LEU A 11 9.58 -11.81 7.73
CA LEU A 11 9.53 -12.08 6.29
C LEU A 11 8.85 -13.41 5.97
N LYS A 12 9.03 -14.43 6.82
CA LYS A 12 8.33 -15.71 6.66
C LYS A 12 6.83 -15.58 6.95
N LEU A 13 6.44 -14.78 7.93
CA LEU A 13 5.04 -14.51 8.25
C LEU A 13 4.31 -13.83 7.10
N LEU A 14 4.97 -12.84 6.47
CA LEU A 14 4.40 -12.06 5.37
C LEU A 14 4.36 -12.84 4.04
N GLY A 15 5.29 -13.77 3.82
CA GLY A 15 5.43 -14.40 2.50
C GLY A 15 6.04 -13.47 1.45
N SER A 16 6.39 -14.01 0.28
CA SER A 16 7.14 -13.26 -0.74
C SER A 16 6.35 -12.12 -1.37
N GLU A 17 5.06 -12.32 -1.60
CA GLU A 17 4.21 -11.35 -2.32
C GLU A 17 3.98 -10.09 -1.48
N LEU A 18 3.57 -10.22 -0.21
CA LEU A 18 3.47 -9.06 0.70
C LEU A 18 4.83 -8.40 0.97
N VAL A 19 5.92 -9.16 1.05
CA VAL A 19 7.25 -8.58 1.22
C VAL A 19 7.63 -7.71 0.02
N ASP A 20 7.34 -8.15 -1.19
CA ASP A 20 7.63 -7.37 -2.40
C ASP A 20 6.73 -6.13 -2.48
N LEU A 21 5.47 -6.26 -2.10
CA LEU A 21 4.53 -5.15 -2.00
C LEU A 21 4.97 -4.10 -0.96
N PHE A 22 5.37 -4.55 0.24
CA PHE A 22 5.81 -3.67 1.32
C PHE A 22 7.13 -2.97 0.99
N LYS A 23 8.01 -3.62 0.22
CA LYS A 23 9.22 -2.98 -0.33
C LYS A 23 8.87 -1.93 -1.38
N LYS A 24 7.92 -2.23 -2.28
CA LYS A 24 7.49 -1.30 -3.34
C LYS A 24 7.02 0.03 -2.75
N TYR A 25 6.21 -0.02 -1.69
CA TYR A 25 5.62 1.14 -1.04
C TYR A 25 6.39 1.67 0.18
N ASN A 26 7.62 1.18 0.40
CA ASN A 26 8.45 1.59 1.54
C ASN A 26 7.65 1.55 2.86
N VAL A 27 6.97 0.44 3.13
CA VAL A 27 6.06 0.29 4.25
C VAL A 27 6.83 0.19 5.57
N PHE A 28 6.24 0.72 6.64
CA PHE A 28 6.60 0.34 8.01
C PHE A 28 5.63 -0.71 8.53
N VAL A 29 6.13 -1.77 9.14
CA VAL A 29 5.35 -2.64 10.03
C VAL A 29 5.66 -2.23 11.46
N ALA A 30 4.67 -1.83 12.24
CA ALA A 30 4.91 -1.28 13.59
C ALA A 30 3.94 -1.84 14.65
N GLY A 31 4.21 -1.53 15.92
CA GLY A 31 3.23 -1.72 16.99
C GLY A 31 3.22 -3.13 17.58
N GLY A 32 2.01 -3.68 17.74
CA GLY A 32 1.77 -4.94 18.44
C GLY A 32 2.46 -6.13 17.79
N ALA A 33 2.47 -6.21 16.46
CA ALA A 33 3.11 -7.28 15.72
C ALA A 33 4.62 -7.36 16.01
N ILE A 34 5.31 -6.21 16.02
CA ILE A 34 6.74 -6.14 16.35
C ILE A 34 6.97 -6.59 17.79
N THR A 35 6.14 -6.13 18.72
CA THR A 35 6.19 -6.57 20.12
C THR A 35 6.09 -8.09 20.22
N SER A 36 5.06 -8.68 19.59
CA SER A 36 4.84 -10.12 19.57
C SER A 36 5.98 -10.92 18.94
N ILE A 37 6.63 -10.40 17.89
CA ILE A 37 7.82 -11.01 17.30
C ILE A 37 8.93 -11.14 18.35
N PHE A 38 9.25 -10.04 19.04
CA PHE A 38 10.34 -9.97 20.02
C PHE A 38 10.02 -10.64 21.37
N THR A 39 8.74 -10.77 21.74
CA THR A 39 8.31 -11.48 22.95
C THR A 39 7.84 -12.91 22.70
N ASN A 40 7.97 -13.39 21.46
CA ASN A 40 7.48 -14.69 21.00
C ASN A 40 6.01 -14.96 21.39
N SER A 41 5.16 -13.96 21.22
CA SER A 41 3.72 -14.03 21.45
C SER A 41 2.98 -14.16 20.12
N GLU A 42 1.70 -14.53 20.17
CA GLU A 42 0.85 -14.58 18.98
C GLU A 42 0.67 -13.18 18.37
N ILE A 43 0.61 -13.15 17.04
CA ILE A 43 0.38 -11.95 16.25
C ILE A 43 -1.06 -12.02 15.77
N ASN A 44 -1.87 -11.06 16.18
CA ASN A 44 -3.28 -11.02 15.81
C ASN A 44 -3.47 -10.41 14.42
N ASP A 45 -2.73 -9.32 14.17
CA ASP A 45 -2.83 -8.46 13.02
C ASP A 45 -1.48 -7.74 12.84
N ILE A 46 -1.23 -7.25 11.62
CA ILE A 46 -0.05 -6.46 11.27
C ILE A 46 -0.49 -5.06 10.88
N ASP A 47 -0.19 -4.09 11.74
CA ASP A 47 -0.35 -2.68 11.44
C ASP A 47 0.73 -2.21 10.45
N VAL A 48 0.30 -1.67 9.31
CA VAL A 48 1.18 -1.11 8.28
C VAL A 48 0.96 0.38 8.08
N TYR A 49 2.06 1.12 7.91
CA TYR A 49 2.08 2.57 7.77
C TYR A 49 2.90 2.96 6.54
N THR A 50 2.52 4.06 5.90
CA THR A 50 3.23 4.64 4.76
C THR A 50 3.70 6.06 5.07
N ARG A 51 4.60 6.56 4.21
CA ARG A 51 5.25 7.86 4.36
C ARG A 51 4.47 9.01 3.77
N ASN A 52 3.68 8.71 2.74
CA ASN A 52 2.87 9.68 2.04
C ASN A 52 1.59 9.02 1.54
N GLU A 53 0.66 9.88 1.16
CA GLU A 53 -0.67 9.49 0.74
C GLU A 53 -0.69 8.76 -0.61
N ASP A 54 0.25 9.04 -1.51
CA ASP A 54 0.31 8.35 -2.80
C ASP A 54 0.72 6.89 -2.61
N ASP A 55 1.73 6.63 -1.76
CA ASP A 55 2.14 5.28 -1.35
C ASP A 55 1.04 4.56 -0.58
N LEU A 56 0.29 5.28 0.27
CA LEU A 56 -0.84 4.71 1.00
C LEU A 56 -1.92 4.19 0.05
N LEU A 57 -2.34 5.04 -0.88
CA LEU A 57 -3.37 4.71 -1.85
C LEU A 57 -2.91 3.54 -2.75
N GLY A 58 -1.68 3.59 -3.27
CA GLY A 58 -1.13 2.49 -4.07
C GLY A 58 -1.03 1.17 -3.29
N LEU A 59 -0.64 1.22 -2.02
CA LEU A 59 -0.61 0.05 -1.14
C LEU A 59 -2.01 -0.56 -0.98
N ILE A 60 -3.03 0.28 -0.79
CA ILE A 60 -4.42 -0.17 -0.59
C ILE A 60 -5.00 -0.79 -1.85
N GLU A 61 -4.75 -0.20 -3.02
CA GLU A 61 -5.16 -0.77 -4.31
C GLU A 61 -4.54 -2.16 -4.51
N GLU A 62 -3.24 -2.31 -4.28
CA GLU A 62 -2.57 -3.61 -4.47
C GLU A 62 -2.88 -4.63 -3.36
N LEU A 63 -3.10 -4.19 -2.12
CA LEU A 63 -3.58 -5.09 -1.06
C LEU A 63 -5.00 -5.59 -1.36
N PHE A 64 -5.84 -4.73 -1.93
CA PHE A 64 -7.20 -5.10 -2.32
C PHE A 64 -7.17 -6.22 -3.37
N ASP A 65 -6.39 -6.04 -4.44
CA ASP A 65 -6.22 -7.05 -5.47
C ASP A 65 -5.58 -8.34 -4.94
N HIS A 66 -4.52 -8.19 -4.13
CA HIS A 66 -3.78 -9.32 -3.50
C HIS A 66 -4.69 -10.18 -2.63
N CYS A 67 -5.55 -9.55 -1.84
CA CYS A 67 -6.47 -10.23 -0.92
C CYS A 67 -7.79 -10.66 -1.58
N GLY A 68 -7.84 -10.70 -2.91
CA GLY A 68 -8.98 -11.21 -3.67
C GLY A 68 -10.20 -10.29 -3.66
N ASN A 69 -9.96 -8.98 -3.73
CA ASN A 69 -10.94 -7.90 -3.83
C ASN A 69 -11.89 -7.85 -2.63
N LYS A 70 -11.35 -8.11 -1.43
CA LYS A 70 -12.12 -8.19 -0.19
C LYS A 70 -11.41 -7.47 0.93
N VAL A 71 -12.17 -6.62 1.60
CA VAL A 71 -11.79 -5.95 2.84
C VAL A 71 -12.73 -6.42 3.94
N LEU A 72 -12.18 -6.70 5.13
CA LEU A 72 -12.97 -7.16 6.29
C LEU A 72 -13.60 -6.03 7.09
N SER A 73 -12.98 -4.84 7.05
CA SER A 73 -13.49 -3.63 7.69
C SER A 73 -12.73 -2.41 7.16
N SER A 74 -13.41 -1.28 7.01
CA SER A 74 -12.77 0.00 6.68
C SER A 74 -13.41 1.12 7.48
N THR A 75 -12.61 1.78 8.31
CA THR A 75 -13.00 2.97 9.08
C THR A 75 -12.36 4.22 8.48
N LYS A 76 -12.57 5.39 9.08
CA LYS A 76 -11.81 6.62 8.73
C LYS A 76 -10.31 6.54 9.05
N LYS A 77 -9.86 5.57 9.85
CA LYS A 77 -8.49 5.51 10.40
C LYS A 77 -7.67 4.35 9.87
N SER A 78 -8.32 3.26 9.50
CA SER A 78 -7.65 2.06 9.03
C SER A 78 -8.54 1.16 8.20
N THR A 79 -7.92 0.36 7.35
CA THR A 79 -8.58 -0.66 6.52
C THR A 79 -7.95 -2.02 6.80
N LEU A 80 -8.77 -3.02 7.09
CA LEU A 80 -8.36 -4.37 7.45
C LEU A 80 -8.54 -5.34 6.27
N PHE A 81 -7.44 -5.96 5.84
CA PHE A 81 -7.37 -6.96 4.80
C PHE A 81 -7.07 -8.34 5.39
N ALA A 82 -7.53 -9.39 4.71
CA ALA A 82 -7.22 -10.77 5.05
C ALA A 82 -6.41 -11.44 3.94
N ASP A 83 -5.18 -11.82 4.25
CA ASP A 83 -4.35 -12.68 3.41
C ASP A 83 -4.28 -14.07 4.04
N GLY A 84 -5.23 -14.94 3.66
CA GLY A 84 -5.44 -16.22 4.33
C GLY A 84 -5.84 -16.04 5.80
N GLU A 85 -5.01 -16.53 6.72
CA GLU A 85 -5.19 -16.33 8.17
C GLU A 85 -4.52 -15.04 8.68
N LEU A 86 -3.67 -14.40 7.87
CA LEU A 86 -2.96 -13.19 8.25
C LEU A 86 -3.85 -11.97 8.06
N LEU A 87 -4.00 -11.17 9.10
CA LEU A 87 -4.71 -9.90 9.04
C LEU A 87 -3.70 -8.76 8.85
N VAL A 88 -3.89 -7.97 7.79
CA VAL A 88 -3.07 -6.80 7.47
C VAL A 88 -3.91 -5.55 7.62
N GLN A 89 -3.55 -4.66 8.54
CA GLN A 89 -4.28 -3.43 8.83
C GLN A 89 -3.52 -2.22 8.28
N ALA A 90 -4.00 -1.66 7.18
CA ALA A 90 -3.46 -0.43 6.61
C ALA A 90 -3.93 0.77 7.41
N ILE A 91 -3.01 1.44 8.11
CA ILE A 91 -3.31 2.60 8.93
C ILE A 91 -3.20 3.87 8.09
N HIS A 92 -4.27 4.66 8.07
CA HIS A 92 -4.42 5.80 7.15
C HIS A 92 -4.94 7.09 7.80
N PHE A 93 -5.10 7.14 9.14
CA PHE A 93 -5.39 8.41 9.83
C PHE A 93 -4.28 9.46 9.66
N LYS A 94 -3.04 9.02 9.42
CA LYS A 94 -1.87 9.85 9.20
C LYS A 94 -0.76 9.05 8.50
N CYS A 95 0.01 9.71 7.64
CA CYS A 95 1.26 9.19 7.09
C CYS A 95 2.46 9.67 7.91
N PHE A 96 3.54 8.87 7.96
CA PHE A 96 4.69 9.11 8.83
C PHE A 96 6.01 8.97 8.07
N ASP A 97 6.86 9.99 8.11
CA ASP A 97 8.14 9.97 7.39
C ASP A 97 9.17 9.01 8.04
N THR A 98 9.18 8.97 9.37
CA THR A 98 10.13 8.20 10.18
C THR A 98 9.44 7.27 11.19
N ALA A 99 10.17 6.28 11.70
CA ALA A 99 9.65 5.38 12.74
C ALA A 99 9.41 6.13 14.06
N GLU A 100 10.23 7.14 14.34
CA GLU A 100 10.10 8.01 15.51
C GLU A 100 8.77 8.78 15.47
N ASP A 101 8.35 9.30 14.31
CA ASP A 101 7.06 9.96 14.15
C ASP A 101 5.88 9.01 14.45
N ILE A 102 6.02 7.73 14.09
CA ILE A 102 5.04 6.68 14.43
C ILE A 102 5.01 6.49 15.94
N PHE A 103 6.17 6.36 16.58
CA PHE A 103 6.28 6.14 18.03
C PHE A 103 5.67 7.29 18.82
N ASP A 104 5.85 8.53 18.37
CA ASP A 104 5.24 9.69 19.03
C ASP A 104 3.72 9.62 19.06
N SER A 105 3.10 8.94 18.09
CA SER A 105 1.65 8.72 18.06
C SER A 105 1.14 7.56 18.92
N PHE A 106 2.03 6.65 19.34
CA PHE A 106 1.66 5.44 20.08
C PHE A 106 1.41 5.70 21.56
N ASP A 107 0.64 4.82 22.19
CA ASP A 107 0.20 4.90 23.58
C ASP A 107 1.26 4.44 24.59
N PHE A 108 1.99 3.37 24.29
CA PHE A 108 2.94 2.76 25.21
C PHE A 108 4.28 2.47 24.54
N THR A 109 5.35 2.78 25.26
CA THR A 109 6.74 2.46 24.84
C THR A 109 6.96 0.99 24.49
N SER A 110 6.21 0.07 25.11
CA SER A 110 6.31 -1.37 24.85
C SER A 110 5.82 -1.77 23.45
N VAL A 111 5.12 -0.90 22.73
CA VAL A 111 4.74 -1.10 21.32
C VAL A 111 5.46 -0.19 20.35
N MET A 112 6.42 0.62 20.81
CA MET A 112 7.22 1.49 19.96
C MET A 112 8.40 0.74 19.34
N GLY A 113 8.06 -0.23 18.50
CA GLY A 113 8.97 -0.94 17.62
C GLY A 113 8.41 -0.94 16.20
N ALA A 114 9.29 -0.77 15.21
CA ALA A 114 8.94 -0.78 13.80
C ALA A 114 9.99 -1.53 12.98
N TYR A 115 9.58 -2.17 11.90
CA TYR A 115 10.45 -2.63 10.83
C TYR A 115 10.20 -1.80 9.59
N ASP A 116 11.26 -1.25 9.02
CA ASP A 116 11.20 -0.39 7.84
C ASP A 116 11.66 -1.14 6.60
N PHE A 117 10.78 -1.31 5.61
CA PHE A 117 11.11 -1.98 4.35
C PHE A 117 11.98 -1.13 3.41
N LYS A 118 12.05 0.19 3.62
CA LYS A 118 12.98 1.07 2.89
C LYS A 118 14.43 0.75 3.26
N ASP A 119 14.69 0.71 4.57
CA ASP A 119 16.04 0.51 5.12
C ASP A 119 16.37 -0.96 5.39
N ASN A 120 15.36 -1.84 5.39
CA ASN A 120 15.44 -3.25 5.77
C ASN A 120 16.05 -3.44 7.17
N LYS A 121 15.54 -2.70 8.16
CA LYS A 121 16.01 -2.79 9.54
C LYS A 121 14.91 -2.45 10.54
N TYR A 122 15.13 -2.84 11.80
CA TYR A 122 14.28 -2.46 12.90
C TYR A 122 14.68 -1.13 13.53
N TYR A 123 13.67 -0.39 13.96
CA TYR A 123 13.74 0.80 14.79
C TYR A 123 12.99 0.54 16.11
N PHE A 124 13.51 1.07 17.21
CA PHE A 124 12.92 0.89 18.53
C PHE A 124 13.05 2.17 19.33
N HIS A 125 12.06 2.43 20.18
CA HIS A 125 12.24 3.33 21.31
C HIS A 125 13.31 2.77 22.26
N ASP A 126 14.10 3.63 22.90
CA ASP A 126 15.23 3.24 23.77
C ASP A 126 14.82 2.25 24.89
N ASP A 127 13.67 2.48 25.50
CA ASP A 127 13.13 1.60 26.54
C ASP A 127 12.29 0.40 26.04
N PHE A 128 12.08 0.24 24.72
CA PHE A 128 11.21 -0.80 24.15
C PHE A 128 11.55 -2.20 24.69
N MET A 129 12.84 -2.58 24.61
CA MET A 129 13.29 -3.90 25.06
C MET A 129 13.17 -4.06 26.57
N LYS A 130 13.53 -3.02 27.33
CA LYS A 130 13.47 -3.03 28.79
C LYS A 130 12.04 -3.21 29.28
N HIS A 131 11.09 -2.42 28.77
CA HIS A 131 9.71 -2.49 29.21
C HIS A 131 9.02 -3.79 28.80
N ASN A 132 9.34 -4.32 27.61
CA ASN A 132 8.87 -5.64 27.21
C ASN A 132 9.44 -6.78 28.07
N SER A 133 10.73 -6.74 28.41
CA SER A 133 11.36 -7.76 29.27
C SER A 133 10.77 -7.79 30.70
N GLN A 134 10.32 -6.63 31.19
CA GLN A 134 9.74 -6.47 32.52
C GLN A 134 8.22 -6.64 32.54
N LYS A 135 7.59 -6.81 31.36
CA LYS A 135 6.13 -6.80 31.20
C LYS A 135 5.50 -5.60 31.90
N ILE A 136 6.02 -4.40 31.62
CA ILE A 136 5.42 -3.14 32.06
C ILE A 136 5.04 -2.30 30.85
N ILE A 137 4.02 -1.46 31.01
CA ILE A 137 3.69 -0.42 30.04
C ILE A 137 3.98 0.95 30.66
N LYS A 138 4.68 1.79 29.91
CA LYS A 138 4.92 3.21 30.23
C LYS A 138 4.20 4.07 29.21
N PHE A 139 3.36 4.96 29.70
CA PHE A 139 2.48 5.76 28.88
C PHE A 139 3.25 6.87 28.16
N ASN A 140 2.95 7.05 26.88
CA ASN A 140 3.38 8.19 26.08
C ASN A 140 2.25 9.21 26.03
N SER A 141 2.50 10.38 26.63
CA SER A 141 1.52 11.48 26.67
C SER A 141 1.32 12.19 25.33
N ASN A 142 2.12 11.86 24.31
CA ASN A 142 1.98 12.39 22.95
C ASN A 142 1.00 11.57 22.09
N THR A 143 0.43 10.48 22.62
CA THR A 143 -0.53 9.63 21.90
C THR A 143 -1.66 10.45 21.28
N ALA A 144 -2.06 10.08 20.07
CA ALA A 144 -3.20 10.70 19.39
C ALA A 144 -4.55 10.33 20.05
N TYR A 145 -4.60 9.24 20.83
CA TYR A 145 -5.85 8.67 21.34
C TYR A 145 -5.74 8.30 22.84
N PRO A 146 -5.72 9.29 23.75
CA PRO A 146 -5.54 9.03 25.19
C PRO A 146 -6.74 8.30 25.81
N LEU A 147 -7.98 8.53 25.34
CA LEU A 147 -9.16 7.77 25.79
C LEU A 147 -9.04 6.27 25.44
N ILE A 148 -8.68 5.96 24.19
CA ILE A 148 -8.42 4.57 23.76
C ILE A 148 -7.25 3.95 24.54
N SER A 149 -6.24 4.74 24.88
CA SER A 149 -5.10 4.27 25.67
C SER A 149 -5.53 3.73 27.03
N ALA A 150 -6.56 4.35 27.66
CA ALA A 150 -7.13 3.85 28.92
C ALA A 150 -7.78 2.46 28.76
N LEU A 151 -8.52 2.23 27.67
CA LEU A 151 -9.11 0.92 27.36
C LEU A 151 -8.04 -0.13 27.04
N ARG A 152 -6.98 0.28 26.33
CA ARG A 152 -5.86 -0.60 25.97
C ARG A 152 -5.06 -1.09 27.18
N VAL A 153 -5.11 -0.40 28.32
CA VAL A 153 -4.50 -0.89 29.57
C VAL A 153 -4.99 -2.30 29.89
N GLN A 154 -6.31 -2.54 29.86
CA GLN A 154 -6.88 -3.85 30.16
C GLN A 154 -6.38 -4.92 29.16
N LYS A 155 -6.34 -4.61 27.86
CA LYS A 155 -5.78 -5.50 26.84
C LYS A 155 -4.32 -5.90 27.14
N TYR A 156 -3.50 -4.98 27.64
CA TYR A 156 -2.11 -5.28 28.00
C TYR A 156 -2.00 -6.02 29.33
N GLU A 157 -2.86 -5.72 30.31
CA GLU A 157 -2.97 -6.50 31.55
C GLU A 157 -3.34 -7.96 31.29
N ASP A 158 -4.28 -8.22 30.38
CA ASP A 158 -4.65 -9.57 29.93
C ASP A 158 -3.46 -10.29 29.25
N LYS A 159 -2.56 -9.54 28.60
CA LYS A 159 -1.28 -10.02 28.05
C LYS A 159 -0.17 -10.15 29.09
N GLY A 160 -0.49 -9.96 30.38
CA GLY A 160 0.42 -10.09 31.52
C GLY A 160 1.30 -8.86 31.79
N TYR A 161 1.05 -7.73 31.13
CA TYR A 161 1.74 -6.47 31.43
C TYR A 161 1.16 -5.81 32.68
N LYS A 162 1.93 -4.91 33.27
CA LYS A 162 1.49 -4.10 34.42
C LYS A 162 1.66 -2.62 34.14
N ILE A 163 0.69 -1.84 34.58
CA ILE A 163 0.78 -0.38 34.65
C ILE A 163 0.90 0.06 36.10
N SER A 164 1.69 1.11 36.36
CA SER A 164 1.72 1.71 37.70
C SER A 164 0.60 2.72 37.87
N LYS A 165 0.18 2.96 39.11
CA LYS A 165 -0.82 4.00 39.43
C LYS A 165 -0.44 5.37 38.87
N ALA A 166 0.86 5.72 38.91
CA ALA A 166 1.34 6.99 38.37
C ALA A 166 1.19 7.06 36.84
N GLU A 167 1.49 5.98 36.12
CA GLU A 167 1.30 5.93 34.66
C GLU A 167 -0.19 5.98 34.29
N TYR A 168 -1.05 5.30 35.05
CA TYR A 168 -2.49 5.38 34.82
C TYR A 168 -3.03 6.80 35.07
N LEU A 169 -2.56 7.48 36.12
CA LEU A 169 -2.89 8.89 36.36
C LEU A 169 -2.41 9.80 35.20
N ARG A 170 -1.26 9.50 34.57
CA ARG A 170 -0.82 10.24 33.38
C ARG A 170 -1.78 10.09 32.21
N ILE A 171 -2.39 8.92 32.02
CA ILE A 171 -3.45 8.71 31.01
C ILE A 171 -4.63 9.62 31.32
N VAL A 172 -5.18 9.55 32.54
CA VAL A 172 -6.32 10.36 32.98
C VAL A 172 -6.06 11.85 32.79
N MET A 173 -4.91 12.35 33.25
CA MET A 173 -4.52 13.76 33.11
C MET A 173 -4.34 14.18 31.65
N THR A 174 -3.99 13.26 30.76
CA THR A 174 -3.89 13.55 29.32
C THR A 174 -5.27 13.60 28.68
N CYS A 175 -6.20 12.72 29.07
CA CYS A 175 -7.60 12.80 28.66
C CYS A 175 -8.26 14.12 29.08
N MET A 176 -7.90 14.67 30.25
CA MET A 176 -8.40 15.97 30.72
C MET A 176 -7.97 17.17 29.85
N LYS A 177 -6.98 16.99 28.96
CA LYS A 177 -6.56 18.03 28.00
C LYS A 177 -7.33 17.99 26.70
N LEU A 178 -8.17 16.98 26.47
CA LEU A 178 -8.97 16.90 25.26
C LEU A 178 -10.05 18.00 25.29
N GLU A 179 -10.13 18.74 24.19
CA GLU A 179 -11.19 19.72 23.94
C GLU A 179 -12.21 19.05 23.02
N ILE A 180 -13.24 18.44 23.62
CA ILE A 180 -14.31 17.76 22.90
C ILE A 180 -15.57 18.62 23.00
N ASN A 181 -16.09 19.08 21.86
CA ASN A 181 -17.19 20.03 21.76
C ASN A 181 -18.38 19.48 20.94
N SER A 182 -18.28 18.28 20.39
CA SER A 182 -19.39 17.59 19.70
C SER A 182 -19.39 16.08 19.94
N TYR A 183 -20.52 15.43 19.65
CA TYR A 183 -20.61 13.96 19.73
C TYR A 183 -19.74 13.29 18.66
N GLU A 184 -19.60 13.89 17.48
CA GLU A 184 -18.67 13.41 16.43
C GLU A 184 -17.22 13.45 16.91
N GLU A 185 -16.77 14.55 17.53
CA GLU A 185 -15.41 14.64 18.10
C GLU A 185 -15.20 13.60 19.20
N LEU A 186 -16.21 13.38 20.05
CA LEU A 186 -16.18 12.36 21.08
C LEU A 186 -16.06 10.96 20.46
N GLN A 187 -16.84 10.66 19.42
CA GLN A 187 -16.75 9.41 18.66
C GLN A 187 -15.38 9.23 18.02
N GLU A 188 -14.78 10.28 17.47
CA GLU A 188 -13.43 10.20 16.90
C GLU A 188 -12.38 9.85 17.96
N HIS A 189 -12.56 10.25 19.22
CA HIS A 189 -11.68 9.84 20.31
C HIS A 189 -12.03 8.49 20.97
N LEU A 190 -13.28 8.02 20.85
CA LEU A 190 -13.76 6.75 21.40
C LEU A 190 -13.70 5.58 20.39
N GLY A 191 -13.69 5.87 19.09
CA GLY A 191 -14.00 4.92 18.03
C GLY A 191 -12.80 4.31 17.27
N GLY A 192 -13.06 3.12 16.72
CA GLY A 192 -12.37 2.51 15.57
C GLY A 192 -11.39 1.36 15.82
N MET A 193 -11.12 0.93 17.07
CA MET A 193 -10.08 -0.09 17.32
C MET A 193 -10.45 -1.26 18.23
N TYR A 194 -11.57 -1.25 18.96
CA TYR A 194 -11.88 -2.34 19.89
C TYR A 194 -13.38 -2.57 20.12
N GLY A 195 -13.91 -3.63 19.50
CA GLY A 195 -14.84 -4.60 20.10
C GLY A 195 -16.25 -4.17 20.50
N VAL A 196 -16.50 -2.88 20.72
CA VAL A 196 -17.83 -2.32 21.00
C VAL A 196 -18.12 -1.36 19.87
N ASN A 197 -19.28 -1.50 19.23
CA ASN A 197 -19.72 -0.61 18.17
C ASN A 197 -20.13 0.76 18.75
N LEU A 198 -19.16 1.48 19.33
CA LEU A 198 -19.32 2.82 19.86
C LEU A 198 -19.59 3.84 18.75
N ASP A 199 -19.35 3.45 17.50
CA ASP A 199 -19.63 4.28 16.33
C ASP A 199 -21.14 4.57 16.21
N LYS A 200 -22.01 3.70 16.73
CA LYS A 200 -23.46 3.92 16.79
C LYS A 200 -23.96 4.58 18.08
N LEU A 201 -23.11 4.72 19.09
CA LEU A 201 -23.52 5.06 20.46
C LEU A 201 -24.24 6.41 20.57
N PHE A 202 -23.90 7.36 19.69
CA PHE A 202 -24.44 8.70 19.72
C PHE A 202 -25.23 9.04 18.45
N GLU A 203 -25.55 8.07 17.59
CA GLU A 203 -26.28 8.33 16.33
C GLU A 203 -27.65 8.96 16.55
N ASP A 204 -28.32 8.63 17.65
CA ASP A 204 -29.64 9.13 17.99
C ASP A 204 -29.65 10.53 18.65
N ILE A 205 -28.49 10.98 19.13
CA ILE A 205 -28.31 12.29 19.77
C ILE A 205 -27.28 13.18 19.05
N LYS A 206 -26.78 12.77 17.88
CA LYS A 206 -25.74 13.50 17.13
C LYS A 206 -26.14 14.93 16.77
N ASP A 207 -27.44 15.14 16.50
CA ASP A 207 -28.00 16.43 16.10
C ASP A 207 -28.42 17.30 17.31
N ASP A 208 -28.27 16.79 18.53
CA ASP A 208 -28.58 17.51 19.78
C ASP A 208 -27.42 18.43 20.22
N GLU A 209 -27.71 19.36 21.13
CA GLU A 209 -26.65 20.15 21.78
C GLU A 209 -25.70 19.24 22.54
N PHE A 210 -24.40 19.38 22.28
CA PHE A 210 -23.39 18.52 22.89
C PHE A 210 -23.38 18.64 24.41
N SER A 211 -23.51 17.49 25.08
CA SER A 211 -23.44 17.38 26.53
C SER A 211 -22.61 16.17 26.92
N LEU A 212 -21.45 16.42 27.54
CA LEU A 212 -20.63 15.35 28.08
C LEU A 212 -21.39 14.51 29.13
N GLN A 213 -22.28 15.15 29.89
CA GLN A 213 -23.13 14.45 30.86
C GLN A 213 -24.10 13.48 30.17
N ALA A 214 -24.73 13.90 29.09
CA ALA A 214 -25.60 13.02 28.30
C ALA A 214 -24.80 11.86 27.68
N ALA A 215 -23.58 12.11 27.21
CA ALA A 215 -22.70 11.06 26.71
C ALA A 215 -22.35 10.02 27.80
N ILE A 216 -22.08 10.47 29.03
CA ILE A 216 -21.81 9.58 30.18
C ILE A 216 -23.04 8.73 30.52
N GLU A 217 -24.23 9.33 30.48
CA GLU A 217 -25.51 8.62 30.72
C GLU A 217 -25.75 7.55 29.66
N LYS A 218 -25.52 7.85 28.38
CA LYS A 218 -25.57 6.86 27.29
C LYS A 218 -24.61 5.69 27.49
N LEU A 219 -23.37 5.97 27.92
CA LEU A 219 -22.40 4.92 28.23
C LEU A 219 -22.83 4.03 29.41
N ALA A 220 -23.61 4.54 30.36
CA ALA A 220 -24.14 3.71 31.44
C ALA A 220 -25.19 2.71 30.93
N GLU A 221 -26.01 3.13 29.97
CA GLU A 221 -27.06 2.31 29.37
C GLU A 221 -26.51 1.23 28.43
N ILE A 222 -25.35 1.46 27.79
CA ILE A 222 -24.80 0.51 26.81
C ILE A 222 -24.57 -0.88 27.41
N THR A 223 -24.13 -0.97 28.66
CA THR A 223 -23.85 -2.25 29.34
C THR A 223 -25.11 -3.06 29.63
N LEU A 224 -26.29 -2.46 29.49
CA LEU A 224 -27.60 -3.08 29.65
C LEU A 224 -28.22 -3.48 28.30
N SER A 225 -27.62 -3.08 27.17
CA SER A 225 -28.05 -3.47 25.83
C SER A 225 -27.53 -4.86 25.49
N ASP A 226 -28.38 -5.70 24.90
CA ASP A 226 -27.98 -7.02 24.38
C ASP A 226 -26.89 -6.88 23.29
N GLU A 227 -26.90 -5.76 22.55
CA GLU A 227 -25.91 -5.42 21.51
C GLU A 227 -24.48 -5.27 22.09
N TYR A 228 -24.32 -5.05 23.40
CA TYR A 228 -23.01 -4.94 24.04
C TYR A 228 -22.20 -6.24 23.99
N PHE A 229 -22.87 -7.39 23.92
CA PHE A 229 -22.21 -8.69 23.80
C PHE A 229 -22.00 -9.12 22.35
N GLU A 230 -22.56 -8.38 21.40
CA GLU A 230 -22.39 -8.67 19.98
C GLU A 230 -21.01 -8.22 19.52
N LYS A 231 -20.25 -9.14 18.93
CA LYS A 231 -18.98 -8.78 18.30
C LYS A 231 -19.27 -7.87 17.11
N PRO A 232 -18.41 -6.87 16.84
CA PRO A 232 -18.54 -6.06 15.64
C PRO A 232 -18.60 -6.98 14.41
N GLU A 233 -19.63 -6.79 13.59
CA GLU A 233 -19.70 -7.50 12.31
C GLU A 233 -18.55 -7.03 11.42
N LEU A 234 -17.87 -7.99 10.79
CA LEU A 234 -16.93 -7.67 9.72
C LEU A 234 -17.75 -7.25 8.51
N GLU A 235 -17.53 -6.03 8.04
CA GLU A 235 -18.13 -5.52 6.82
C GLU A 235 -17.27 -5.98 5.64
N PHE A 236 -17.79 -6.94 4.86
CA PHE A 236 -17.16 -7.34 3.61
C PHE A 236 -17.39 -6.27 2.55
N ILE A 237 -16.39 -5.41 2.37
CA ILE A 237 -16.39 -4.42 1.30
C ILE A 237 -15.74 -5.05 0.07
N LEU A 238 -16.49 -5.05 -1.03
CA LEU A 238 -16.11 -5.62 -2.33
C LEU A 238 -15.73 -4.56 -3.37
N GLU A 239 -15.86 -3.28 -3.02
CA GLU A 239 -15.64 -2.16 -3.93
C GLU A 239 -14.49 -1.30 -3.40
N LEU A 240 -13.40 -1.23 -4.18
CA LEU A 240 -12.20 -0.48 -3.84
C LEU A 240 -12.48 1.03 -3.65
N ASP A 241 -13.47 1.57 -4.36
CA ASP A 241 -13.78 3.01 -4.30
C ASP A 241 -14.49 3.39 -3.00
N GLU A 242 -15.25 2.48 -2.42
CA GLU A 242 -15.81 2.67 -1.09
C GLU A 242 -14.70 2.77 -0.04
N VAL A 243 -13.62 2.00 -0.23
CA VAL A 243 -12.43 2.08 0.64
C VAL A 243 -11.69 3.40 0.41
N ILE A 244 -11.36 3.73 -0.84
CA ILE A 244 -10.57 4.93 -1.17
C ILE A 244 -11.29 6.23 -0.77
N SER A 245 -12.60 6.31 -1.01
CA SER A 245 -13.39 7.50 -0.66
C SER A 245 -13.43 7.79 0.84
N LYS A 246 -13.29 6.77 1.70
CA LYS A 246 -13.19 6.92 3.16
C LYS A 246 -11.81 7.42 3.62
N ILE A 247 -10.78 7.24 2.78
CA ILE A 247 -9.36 7.44 3.15
C ILE A 247 -8.85 8.78 2.66
N SER A 248 -9.11 9.08 1.39
CA SER A 248 -8.65 10.30 0.77
C SER A 248 -9.80 10.97 0.02
N PRO A 249 -10.10 12.24 0.32
CA PRO A 249 -10.95 13.05 -0.53
C PRO A 249 -10.23 13.46 -1.83
N LYS A 250 -8.97 13.06 -2.05
CA LYS A 250 -8.31 13.33 -3.35
C LYS A 250 -9.02 12.55 -4.44
N ALA A 251 -9.37 13.30 -5.46
CA ALA A 251 -10.13 12.79 -6.58
C ALA A 251 -9.33 11.70 -7.33
N ILE A 252 -9.99 10.56 -7.58
CA ILE A 252 -9.48 9.49 -8.43
C ILE A 252 -9.10 10.08 -9.79
N LYS A 253 -7.90 9.76 -10.28
CA LYS A 253 -7.39 10.34 -11.52
C LYS A 253 -7.93 9.53 -12.70
N TYR A 254 -8.50 10.21 -13.68
CA TYR A 254 -8.96 9.60 -14.92
C TYR A 254 -8.39 10.32 -16.13
N VAL A 255 -8.30 9.61 -17.25
CA VAL A 255 -8.11 10.21 -18.57
C VAL A 255 -9.19 9.73 -19.51
N GLU A 256 -9.63 10.62 -20.38
CA GLU A 256 -10.48 10.26 -21.49
C GLU A 256 -9.64 10.23 -22.76
N PHE A 257 -9.64 9.09 -23.44
CA PHE A 257 -8.90 8.91 -24.68
C PHE A 257 -9.78 8.19 -25.70
N LYS A 258 -10.01 8.85 -26.85
CA LYS A 258 -10.83 8.34 -27.96
C LYS A 258 -12.22 7.84 -27.55
N GLY A 259 -12.87 8.55 -26.61
CA GLY A 259 -14.22 8.23 -26.13
C GLY A 259 -14.28 7.09 -25.13
N LYS A 260 -13.14 6.56 -24.69
CA LYS A 260 -13.02 5.62 -23.57
C LYS A 260 -12.45 6.33 -22.35
N ILE A 261 -12.77 5.81 -21.17
CA ILE A 261 -12.36 6.35 -19.89
C ILE A 261 -11.36 5.38 -19.27
N TYR A 262 -10.28 5.91 -18.72
CA TYR A 262 -9.25 5.12 -18.08
C TYR A 262 -8.94 5.68 -16.70
N ARG A 263 -8.94 4.80 -15.68
CA ARG A 263 -8.43 5.13 -14.36
C ARG A 263 -6.91 5.14 -14.40
N VAL A 264 -6.31 6.14 -13.76
CA VAL A 264 -4.87 6.28 -13.59
C VAL A 264 -4.55 6.04 -12.12
N HIS A 265 -4.00 4.88 -11.84
CA HIS A 265 -3.57 4.47 -10.51
C HIS A 265 -2.33 5.27 -10.08
N ASN A 266 -2.13 5.41 -8.76
CA ASN A 266 -0.95 6.12 -8.24
C ASN A 266 0.36 5.38 -8.54
N SER A 267 0.29 4.07 -8.76
CA SER A 267 1.39 3.25 -9.28
C SER A 267 1.80 3.60 -10.72
N GLY A 268 1.06 4.47 -11.42
CA GLY A 268 1.22 4.77 -12.85
C GLY A 268 0.52 3.74 -13.75
N GLU A 269 -0.14 2.74 -13.17
CA GLU A 269 -0.97 1.80 -13.88
C GLU A 269 -2.21 2.48 -14.48
N ILE A 270 -2.61 2.07 -15.67
CA ILE A 270 -3.79 2.60 -16.37
C ILE A 270 -4.68 1.42 -16.75
N ASP A 271 -5.97 1.51 -16.42
CA ASP A 271 -6.96 0.47 -16.68
C ASP A 271 -8.27 1.11 -17.20
N GLU A 272 -8.89 0.50 -18.21
CA GLU A 272 -10.12 1.02 -18.86
C GLU A 272 -11.33 0.78 -17.96
N GLU A 273 -12.13 1.83 -17.78
CA GLU A 273 -13.29 1.85 -16.92
C GLU A 273 -14.56 2.20 -17.70
N SER A 274 -15.68 1.60 -17.29
CA SER A 274 -16.99 1.89 -17.89
C SER A 274 -17.68 3.11 -17.24
N VAL A 275 -17.25 3.51 -16.04
CA VAL A 275 -17.89 4.54 -15.22
C VAL A 275 -16.82 5.42 -14.55
N LYS A 276 -17.10 6.72 -14.42
CA LYS A 276 -16.30 7.65 -13.60
C LYS A 276 -16.91 7.70 -12.21
N TYR A 277 -16.09 7.57 -11.17
CA TYR A 277 -16.54 7.77 -9.78
C TYR A 277 -16.74 9.26 -9.46
N ASP A 278 -17.62 9.58 -8.51
CA ASP A 278 -18.03 10.97 -8.24
C ASP A 278 -16.88 11.89 -7.82
N ASN A 279 -15.96 11.40 -7.00
CA ASN A 279 -14.76 12.13 -6.59
C ASN A 279 -13.60 11.87 -7.56
N HIS A 280 -13.57 12.59 -8.68
CA HIS A 280 -12.53 12.40 -9.69
C HIS A 280 -11.93 13.69 -10.26
N THR A 281 -10.72 13.57 -10.82
CA THR A 281 -10.05 14.62 -11.60
C THR A 281 -9.66 14.06 -12.96
N MET A 282 -9.95 14.82 -14.01
CA MET A 282 -9.56 14.49 -15.38
C MET A 282 -8.15 15.01 -15.66
N LEU A 283 -7.25 14.12 -16.07
CA LEU A 283 -5.90 14.41 -16.54
C LEU A 283 -5.86 14.51 -18.06
N ASP A 284 -4.88 15.25 -18.59
CA ASP A 284 -4.52 15.16 -20.01
C ASP A 284 -3.69 13.89 -20.25
N ILE A 285 -3.89 13.23 -21.38
CA ILE A 285 -3.10 12.05 -21.76
C ILE A 285 -1.59 12.35 -21.80
N LYS A 286 -1.21 13.60 -22.09
CA LYS A 286 0.18 14.06 -22.05
C LYS A 286 0.77 14.06 -20.63
N ASP A 287 -0.06 14.27 -19.62
CA ASP A 287 0.36 14.26 -18.22
C ASP A 287 0.65 12.85 -17.70
N ILE A 288 0.09 11.83 -18.36
CA ILE A 288 0.29 10.42 -18.04
C ILE A 288 1.60 9.92 -18.63
N PHE A 289 1.84 10.22 -19.91
CA PHE A 289 3.06 9.80 -20.61
C PHE A 289 4.08 10.94 -20.66
N LYS A 290 4.50 11.47 -19.50
CA LYS A 290 5.38 12.66 -19.43
C LYS A 290 6.67 12.57 -20.27
N ASP A 291 7.22 11.36 -20.43
CA ASP A 291 8.41 11.11 -21.25
C ASP A 291 8.10 10.63 -22.68
N ASN A 292 6.82 10.40 -23.00
CA ASN A 292 6.35 9.78 -24.25
C ASN A 292 7.07 8.46 -24.57
N LYS A 293 7.41 7.67 -23.55
CA LYS A 293 8.16 6.41 -23.68
C LYS A 293 7.27 5.19 -23.52
N LEU A 294 7.51 4.19 -24.36
CA LEU A 294 6.91 2.86 -24.28
C LEU A 294 8.00 1.79 -24.46
N TYR A 295 7.68 0.56 -24.07
CA TYR A 295 8.63 -0.54 -24.08
C TYR A 295 8.06 -1.78 -24.75
N LYS A 296 8.91 -2.51 -25.48
CA LYS A 296 8.51 -3.76 -26.13
C LYS A 296 9.63 -4.79 -26.12
N PHE A 297 9.29 -6.01 -25.73
CA PHE A 297 10.17 -7.15 -25.94
C PHE A 297 10.12 -7.61 -27.39
N VAL A 298 11.30 -7.71 -28.00
CA VAL A 298 11.53 -8.14 -29.38
C VAL A 298 12.63 -9.20 -29.42
N LYS A 299 12.74 -9.90 -30.54
CA LYS A 299 13.81 -10.86 -30.77
C LYS A 299 15.04 -10.13 -31.31
N LYS A 300 16.22 -10.44 -30.75
CA LYS A 300 17.50 -10.03 -31.34
C LYS A 300 18.03 -11.16 -32.22
N ASN A 301 18.23 -10.86 -33.50
CA ASN A 301 18.75 -11.83 -34.47
C ASN A 301 20.29 -11.89 -34.40
N GLU A 302 20.87 -12.96 -34.94
CA GLU A 302 22.33 -13.19 -34.92
C GLU A 302 23.11 -12.08 -35.65
N ASP A 303 22.49 -11.42 -36.62
CA ASP A 303 23.05 -10.28 -37.37
C ASP A 303 22.95 -8.94 -36.63
N GLY A 304 22.44 -8.94 -35.40
CA GLY A 304 22.26 -7.75 -34.58
C GLY A 304 20.99 -6.95 -34.89
N THR A 305 20.14 -7.43 -35.80
CA THR A 305 18.83 -6.80 -36.09
C THR A 305 17.78 -7.19 -35.04
N TYR A 306 16.71 -6.41 -34.97
CA TYR A 306 15.60 -6.65 -34.05
C TYR A 306 14.34 -7.00 -34.85
N SER A 307 13.66 -8.09 -34.51
CA SER A 307 12.40 -8.49 -35.16
C SER A 307 11.26 -8.68 -34.16
N SER A 308 10.04 -8.43 -34.63
CA SER A 308 8.84 -8.69 -33.84
C SER A 308 8.66 -10.18 -33.60
N TYR A 309 8.24 -10.56 -32.39
CA TYR A 309 7.84 -11.95 -32.11
C TYR A 309 6.51 -12.36 -32.78
N TYR A 310 5.69 -11.39 -33.19
CA TYR A 310 4.41 -11.64 -33.86
C TYR A 310 4.58 -11.82 -35.37
N ASP A 311 5.45 -11.02 -35.99
CA ASP A 311 5.73 -11.01 -37.42
C ASP A 311 7.24 -10.88 -37.59
N ASP A 312 7.91 -11.99 -37.87
CA ASP A 312 9.37 -12.05 -37.98
C ASP A 312 9.94 -11.21 -39.13
N LYS A 313 9.10 -10.86 -40.11
CA LYS A 313 9.43 -9.94 -41.21
C LYS A 313 9.40 -8.48 -40.78
N PHE A 314 8.71 -8.17 -39.68
CA PHE A 314 8.69 -6.82 -39.13
C PHE A 314 9.94 -6.58 -38.30
N THR A 315 10.79 -5.66 -38.74
CA THR A 315 12.05 -5.33 -38.07
C THR A 315 12.03 -3.95 -37.43
N TYR A 316 12.71 -3.82 -36.31
CA TYR A 316 12.96 -2.55 -35.62
C TYR A 316 14.42 -2.17 -35.80
N LYS A 317 14.68 -0.87 -35.99
CA LYS A 317 16.03 -0.33 -36.10
C LYS A 317 16.19 0.85 -35.17
N ILE A 318 17.21 0.81 -34.35
CA ILE A 318 17.55 1.90 -33.42
C ILE A 318 17.86 3.16 -34.24
N GLY A 319 17.25 4.27 -33.85
CA GLY A 319 17.38 5.56 -34.54
C GLY A 319 16.42 5.75 -35.71
N GLU A 320 15.52 4.80 -35.98
CA GLU A 320 14.53 4.90 -37.06
C GLU A 320 13.09 4.87 -36.54
N ILE A 321 12.15 5.33 -37.38
CA ILE A 321 10.71 5.24 -37.12
C ILE A 321 10.23 3.84 -37.53
N ALA A 322 9.61 3.13 -36.59
CA ALA A 322 8.84 1.93 -36.86
C ALA A 322 7.37 2.31 -37.08
N GLU A 323 6.83 2.03 -38.27
CA GLU A 323 5.41 2.24 -38.62
C GLU A 323 4.71 0.89 -38.79
N ALA A 324 3.51 0.76 -38.23
CA ALA A 324 2.71 -0.45 -38.35
C ALA A 324 2.34 -0.77 -39.82
N ASN A 325 2.35 -2.06 -40.17
CA ASN A 325 1.93 -2.50 -41.49
C ASN A 325 0.39 -2.53 -41.62
N GLY A 326 -0.13 -1.93 -42.69
CA GLY A 326 -1.55 -1.92 -43.04
C GLY A 326 -2.36 -0.78 -42.43
N ALA A 327 -3.63 -0.65 -42.85
CA ALA A 327 -4.56 0.32 -42.29
C ALA A 327 -5.29 -0.27 -41.07
N VAL A 328 -5.59 0.59 -40.10
CA VAL A 328 -6.46 0.24 -38.96
C VAL A 328 -7.85 -0.08 -39.52
N GLY A 329 -8.25 -1.35 -39.46
CA GLY A 329 -9.51 -1.84 -40.02
C GLY A 329 -10.54 -2.17 -38.94
N THR A 330 -11.82 -2.17 -39.31
CA THR A 330 -12.96 -2.49 -38.42
C THR A 330 -13.10 -3.98 -38.06
N TYR A 331 -12.42 -4.88 -38.78
CA TYR A 331 -12.61 -6.34 -38.66
C TYR A 331 -11.33 -7.13 -38.33
N SER A 332 -10.16 -6.49 -38.29
CA SER A 332 -8.88 -7.12 -37.94
C SER A 332 -8.33 -6.45 -36.70
N CYS A 333 -8.27 -7.19 -35.60
CA CYS A 333 -7.89 -6.68 -34.28
C CYS A 333 -6.47 -6.06 -34.23
N ASP A 334 -5.55 -6.52 -35.08
CA ASP A 334 -4.11 -6.22 -34.97
C ASP A 334 -3.48 -5.51 -36.19
N LYS A 335 -4.21 -5.34 -37.32
CA LYS A 335 -3.66 -4.64 -38.49
C LYS A 335 -3.51 -3.13 -38.23
N GLY A 336 -2.37 -2.57 -38.63
CA GLY A 336 -2.08 -1.15 -38.44
C GLY A 336 -1.74 -0.76 -36.99
N LYS A 337 -1.45 -1.73 -36.11
CA LYS A 337 -1.12 -1.49 -34.70
C LYS A 337 0.26 -2.04 -34.33
N LEU A 338 1.01 -1.27 -33.54
CA LEU A 338 2.18 -1.75 -32.81
C LEU A 338 1.84 -1.79 -31.31
N HIS A 339 2.11 -2.93 -30.66
CA HIS A 339 1.78 -3.14 -29.25
C HIS A 339 3.00 -2.95 -28.35
N PHE A 340 2.84 -2.18 -27.28
CA PHE A 340 3.87 -1.87 -26.29
C PHE A 340 3.30 -1.95 -24.87
N ASN A 341 4.17 -1.86 -23.87
CA ASN A 341 3.83 -1.75 -22.46
C ASN A 341 4.40 -0.45 -21.87
N THR A 342 3.80 0.05 -20.79
CA THR A 342 4.43 1.07 -19.94
C THR A 342 5.59 0.44 -19.16
N LYS A 343 6.44 1.28 -18.56
CA LYS A 343 7.64 0.84 -17.82
C LYS A 343 7.26 -0.08 -16.66
N GLU A 344 6.18 0.26 -15.97
CA GLU A 344 5.64 -0.37 -14.77
C GLU A 344 5.10 -1.77 -15.09
N LYS A 345 4.59 -1.95 -16.32
CA LYS A 345 3.87 -3.16 -16.73
C LYS A 345 4.64 -4.03 -17.73
N ILE A 346 5.96 -3.87 -17.88
CA ILE A 346 6.77 -4.73 -18.78
C ILE A 346 6.72 -6.22 -18.41
N LYS A 347 6.50 -6.55 -17.12
CA LYS A 347 6.28 -7.94 -16.63
C LYS A 347 5.02 -8.59 -17.21
N LYS A 348 3.98 -7.79 -17.50
CA LYS A 348 2.71 -8.25 -18.10
C LYS A 348 2.81 -8.44 -19.62
N SER A 349 3.98 -8.20 -20.22
CA SER A 349 4.20 -8.35 -21.66
C SER A 349 4.06 -9.81 -22.10
N THR A 350 3.37 -10.05 -23.23
CA THR A 350 3.18 -11.39 -23.81
C THR A 350 4.50 -12.11 -24.13
N TYR A 351 5.60 -11.36 -24.30
CA TYR A 351 6.92 -11.91 -24.63
C TYR A 351 7.90 -11.84 -23.47
N PHE A 352 7.42 -11.57 -22.25
CA PHE A 352 8.27 -11.45 -21.06
C PHE A 352 9.06 -12.73 -20.74
N ASP A 353 8.53 -13.93 -21.04
CA ASP A 353 9.22 -15.19 -20.71
C ASP A 353 10.08 -15.77 -21.85
N LYS A 354 10.24 -15.03 -22.96
CA LYS A 354 11.10 -15.49 -24.07
C LYS A 354 12.59 -15.45 -23.67
N LYS A 355 13.35 -16.46 -24.13
CA LYS A 355 14.78 -16.63 -23.80
C LYS A 355 15.70 -15.69 -24.57
N ASP A 356 15.33 -15.38 -25.81
CA ASP A 356 16.08 -14.56 -26.78
C ASP A 356 15.57 -13.09 -26.82
N LYS A 357 14.88 -12.66 -25.77
CA LYS A 357 14.24 -11.35 -25.72
C LYS A 357 15.23 -10.25 -25.40
N VAL A 358 15.03 -9.11 -26.03
CA VAL A 358 15.61 -7.83 -25.63
C VAL A 358 14.51 -6.80 -25.52
N LEU A 359 14.69 -5.81 -24.65
CA LEU A 359 13.70 -4.75 -24.44
C LEU A 359 14.10 -3.53 -25.27
N LEU A 360 13.20 -3.05 -26.13
CA LEU A 360 13.37 -1.76 -26.81
C LEU A 360 12.63 -0.66 -26.05
N GLU A 361 13.29 0.48 -25.90
CA GLU A 361 12.69 1.76 -25.51
C GLU A 361 12.31 2.50 -26.79
N VAL A 362 11.06 2.94 -26.89
CA VAL A 362 10.56 3.70 -28.03
C VAL A 362 9.91 4.99 -27.55
N MET A 363 9.95 6.02 -28.38
CA MET A 363 9.21 7.26 -28.19
C MET A 363 8.04 7.34 -29.16
N PHE A 364 6.94 7.92 -28.75
CA PHE A 364 5.75 8.09 -29.60
C PHE A 364 5.27 9.55 -29.59
N ASN A 365 4.49 9.92 -30.61
CA ASN A 365 3.67 11.14 -30.55
C ASN A 365 2.25 10.75 -30.11
N THR A 366 1.63 11.55 -29.25
CA THR A 366 0.26 11.32 -28.77
C THR A 366 -0.73 11.14 -29.92
N ASP A 367 -0.53 11.81 -31.06
CA ASP A 367 -1.37 11.67 -32.26
C ASP A 367 -1.30 10.27 -32.89
N ASP A 368 -0.18 9.56 -32.69
CA ASP A 368 0.04 8.20 -33.18
C ASP A 368 -0.49 7.13 -32.21
N LEU A 369 -0.93 7.50 -30.99
CA LEU A 369 -1.57 6.55 -30.08
C LEU A 369 -2.91 6.08 -30.64
N LEU A 370 -3.12 4.78 -30.59
CA LEU A 370 -4.29 4.11 -31.14
C LEU A 370 -5.30 3.74 -30.08
N ASP A 371 -4.86 3.06 -29.02
CA ASP A 371 -5.69 2.53 -27.94
C ASP A 371 -4.81 2.24 -26.72
N ILE A 372 -5.42 2.29 -25.53
CA ILE A 372 -4.86 1.77 -24.29
C ILE A 372 -5.77 0.60 -23.92
N ASP A 373 -5.24 -0.63 -23.87
CA ASP A 373 -6.05 -1.85 -23.67
C ASP A 373 -6.12 -2.23 -22.18
N HIS A 374 -7.21 -2.91 -21.78
CA HIS A 374 -7.46 -3.48 -20.43
C HIS A 374 -6.32 -4.35 -19.91
N SER A 375 -5.55 -4.98 -20.82
CA SER A 375 -4.39 -5.80 -20.47
C SER A 375 -3.06 -5.04 -20.50
N THR A 376 -3.13 -3.71 -20.43
CA THR A 376 -1.97 -2.84 -20.17
C THR A 376 -1.03 -2.67 -21.35
N LYS A 377 -1.62 -2.86 -22.53
CA LYS A 377 -0.96 -2.69 -23.82
C LYS A 377 -1.32 -1.32 -24.36
N VAL A 378 -0.31 -0.51 -24.59
CA VAL A 378 -0.46 0.73 -25.33
C VAL A 378 -0.22 0.40 -26.79
N THR A 379 -1.18 0.75 -27.66
CA THR A 379 -1.02 0.58 -29.10
C THR A 379 -0.75 1.91 -29.78
N ALA A 380 0.20 1.91 -30.70
CA ALA A 380 0.55 3.08 -31.49
C ALA A 380 0.70 2.71 -32.97
N ARG A 381 0.53 3.69 -33.85
CA ARG A 381 0.74 3.54 -35.29
C ARG A 381 2.22 3.68 -35.65
N LYS A 382 2.89 4.67 -35.04
CA LYS A 382 4.29 5.02 -35.29
C LYS A 382 5.00 5.24 -33.97
N VAL A 383 6.24 4.75 -33.92
CA VAL A 383 7.16 5.02 -32.81
C VAL A 383 8.56 5.24 -33.34
N TYR A 384 9.35 6.06 -32.65
CA TYR A 384 10.78 6.20 -32.87
C TYR A 384 11.53 5.26 -31.93
N VAL A 385 12.36 4.37 -32.49
CA VAL A 385 13.11 3.39 -31.68
C VAL A 385 14.35 4.07 -31.11
N VAL A 386 14.40 4.22 -29.80
CA VAL A 386 15.45 5.01 -29.12
C VAL A 386 16.69 4.17 -28.88
N ARG A 387 16.52 3.01 -28.21
CA ARG A 387 17.63 2.15 -27.79
C ARG A 387 17.15 0.76 -27.38
N GLU A 388 18.09 -0.17 -27.32
CA GLU A 388 17.98 -1.39 -26.51
C GLU A 388 18.22 -1.04 -25.04
N VAL A 389 17.28 -1.38 -24.17
CA VAL A 389 17.42 -1.22 -22.72
C VAL A 389 18.26 -2.38 -22.17
N PRO A 390 19.40 -2.11 -21.52
CA PRO A 390 20.24 -3.14 -20.91
C PRO A 390 19.45 -4.07 -19.98
N GLU A 391 19.78 -5.36 -19.99
CA GLU A 391 19.07 -6.37 -19.20
C GLU A 391 19.10 -6.06 -17.70
N LEU A 392 20.25 -5.61 -17.21
CA LEU A 392 20.41 -5.19 -15.81
C LEU A 392 19.48 -4.04 -15.45
N GLU A 393 19.29 -3.08 -16.35
CA GLU A 393 18.49 -1.87 -16.11
C GLU A 393 17.01 -2.23 -15.95
N TRP A 394 16.44 -2.98 -16.89
CA TRP A 394 15.02 -3.32 -16.80
C TRP A 394 14.73 -4.42 -15.77
N LYS A 395 15.70 -5.28 -15.43
CA LYS A 395 15.59 -6.20 -14.29
C LYS A 395 15.48 -5.47 -12.95
N MET A 396 16.15 -4.31 -12.82
CA MET A 396 16.01 -3.47 -11.63
C MET A 396 14.62 -2.84 -11.51
N TRP A 397 13.99 -2.48 -12.64
CA TRP A 397 12.62 -1.93 -12.63
C TRP A 397 11.60 -2.92 -12.08
N ILE A 398 11.82 -4.21 -12.30
CA ILE A 398 10.89 -5.27 -11.93
C ILE A 398 11.21 -5.95 -10.59
N GLY A 399 12.17 -5.43 -9.82
CA GLY A 399 12.47 -5.91 -8.46
C GLY A 399 13.37 -7.15 -8.35
N ASN A 400 13.90 -7.69 -9.45
CA ASN A 400 14.78 -8.87 -9.39
C ASN A 400 16.23 -8.49 -9.05
N LYS A 401 16.53 -8.30 -7.77
CA LYS A 401 17.93 -8.24 -7.25
C LYS A 401 18.53 -9.65 -7.16
N HIS A 402 18.65 -10.34 -8.28
CA HIS A 402 19.61 -11.45 -8.41
C HIS A 402 20.45 -11.24 -9.67
N VAL A 403 21.53 -10.50 -9.49
CA VAL A 403 22.70 -10.56 -10.37
C VAL A 403 23.84 -10.97 -9.46
N SER A 404 24.23 -12.24 -9.57
CA SER A 404 25.42 -12.78 -8.94
C SER A 404 26.62 -11.91 -9.31
N LYS A 405 27.29 -11.35 -8.31
CA LYS A 405 28.67 -10.90 -8.45
C LYS A 405 29.54 -12.16 -8.53
N GLU A 406 29.67 -12.74 -9.72
CA GLU A 406 30.82 -13.60 -10.04
C GLU A 406 31.73 -12.82 -10.98
N GLY A 407 32.93 -12.51 -10.50
CA GLY A 407 33.94 -11.80 -11.29
C GLY A 407 34.79 -10.80 -10.50
N ALA A 408 35.23 -11.15 -9.28
CA ALA A 408 36.33 -10.45 -8.62
C ALA A 408 36.98 -11.34 -7.56
N TYR A 409 37.67 -12.40 -7.98
CA TYR A 409 38.76 -12.97 -7.20
C TYR A 409 40.06 -12.55 -7.87
N CYS A 410 40.67 -11.49 -7.33
CA CYS A 410 42.10 -11.28 -7.51
C CYS A 410 42.83 -12.26 -6.59
N ASP A 411 43.69 -13.06 -7.21
CA ASP A 411 44.73 -13.83 -6.56
C ASP A 411 45.55 -12.95 -5.62
N SER A 412 45.80 -13.42 -4.41
CA SER A 412 47.05 -13.19 -3.66
C SER A 412 47.16 -14.19 -2.50
N PRO A 413 48.38 -14.66 -2.18
CA PRO A 413 48.59 -16.00 -1.66
C PRO A 413 48.68 -16.06 -0.13
N LEU A 414 48.42 -17.27 0.37
CA LEU A 414 48.96 -17.89 1.58
C LEU A 414 50.08 -17.10 2.26
N PHE A 415 49.81 -16.61 3.49
CA PHE A 415 50.55 -16.92 4.71
C PHE A 415 49.70 -16.62 5.95
#